data_AF-I3YQ81-F1
#
_entry.id   AF-I3YQ81-F1
#
_cell.length_a   1.000
_cell.length_b   1.000
_cell.length_c   1.000
_cell.angle_alpha   90.00
_cell.angle_beta   90.00
_cell.angle_gamma   90.00
#
_symmetry.space_group_name_H-M   'P 1'
#
loop_
_entity.id
_entity.type
_entity.pdbx_description
1 polymer ?
#
loop_
_entity_poly.entity_id
_entity_poly.type
_entity_poly.pdbx_seq_one_letter_code
_entity_poly.pdbx_strand_id
1 'polypeptide(L)'
;MERKKQRRDEELLQKIILRVKELRHMHDHQSQEQLAEATELSIAQLESGKNFPNLTTISIICKFYNITLGEFFAPLDYPTKDN
;
A
#
# COMPACT_ATOMS: atom_id res chain seq x y z
N MET A 1 -18.22 -2.07 -24.31
CA MET A 1 -18.42 -2.25 -22.86
C MET A 1 -17.62 -1.17 -22.15
N GLU A 2 -18.28 -0.13 -21.65
CA GLU A 2 -17.61 0.85 -20.77
C GLU A 2 -17.08 0.11 -19.54
N ARG A 3 -15.75 0.10 -19.38
CA ARG A 3 -15.15 -0.29 -18.10
C ARG A 3 -15.66 0.72 -17.09
N LYS A 4 -16.67 0.35 -16.27
CA LYS A 4 -17.10 1.13 -15.11
C LYS A 4 -15.84 1.59 -14.40
N LYS A 5 -15.55 2.88 -14.45
CA LYS A 5 -14.38 3.49 -13.81
C LYS A 5 -14.50 3.07 -12.35
N GLN A 6 -13.67 2.11 -11.93
CA GLN A 6 -13.62 1.64 -10.55
C GLN A 6 -13.56 2.90 -9.69
N ARG A 7 -14.49 3.08 -8.73
CA ARG A 7 -14.44 4.21 -7.79
C ARG A 7 -13.06 4.14 -7.13
N ARG A 8 -12.12 4.91 -7.66
CA ARG A 8 -10.76 4.98 -7.19
C ARG A 8 -10.72 6.20 -6.31
N ASP A 9 -10.70 5.91 -5.03
CA ASP A 9 -10.40 6.91 -4.03
C ASP A 9 -8.89 7.18 -4.14
N GLU A 10 -8.55 8.18 -4.96
CA GLU A 10 -7.16 8.52 -5.28
C GLU A 10 -6.41 8.98 -4.02
N GLU A 11 -7.12 9.60 -3.08
CA GLU A 11 -6.56 10.02 -1.80
C GLU A 11 -6.20 8.81 -0.95
N LEU A 12 -7.11 7.85 -0.79
CA LEU A 12 -6.83 6.59 -0.09
C LEU A 12 -5.66 5.84 -0.74
N LEU A 13 -5.63 5.77 -2.08
CA LEU A 13 -4.55 5.12 -2.81
C LEU A 13 -3.20 5.80 -2.52
N GLN A 14 -3.13 7.13 -2.58
CA GLN A 14 -1.94 7.89 -2.24
C GLN A 14 -1.49 7.63 -0.79
N LYS A 15 -2.42 7.63 0.17
CA LYS A 15 -2.09 7.32 1.57
C LYS A 15 -1.53 5.92 1.74
N ILE A 16 -2.09 4.91 1.06
CA ILE A 16 -1.56 3.54 1.09
C ILE A 16 -0.16 3.47 0.45
N ILE A 17 0.07 4.14 -0.68
CA ILE A 17 1.38 4.19 -1.34
C ILE A 17 2.43 4.84 -0.43
N LEU A 18 2.08 5.97 0.17
CA LEU A 18 2.93 6.65 1.14
C LEU A 18 3.27 5.73 2.31
N ARG A 19 2.28 5.00 2.84
CA ARG A 19 2.50 4.06 3.93
C ARG A 19 3.49 2.95 3.57
N VAL A 20 3.38 2.39 2.37
CA VAL A 20 4.34 1.37 1.88
C VAL A 20 5.74 1.98 1.70
N LYS A 21 5.85 3.21 1.20
CA LYS A 21 7.12 3.93 1.10
C LYS A 21 7.75 4.15 2.48
N GLU A 22 6.98 4.60 3.46
CA GLU A 22 7.47 4.77 4.83
C GLU A 22 8.01 3.47 5.41
N LEU A 23 7.29 2.36 5.25
CA LEU A 23 7.74 1.04 5.72
C LEU A 23 9.08 0.64 5.09
N ARG A 24 9.24 0.85 3.77
CA ARG A 24 10.52 0.62 3.08
C ARG A 24 11.65 1.49 3.60
N HIS A 25 11.38 2.76 3.90
CA HIS A 25 12.38 3.69 4.44
C HIS A 25 12.79 3.34 5.87
N MET A 26 11.84 2.89 6.70
CA MET A 26 12.12 2.48 8.09
C MET A 26 12.90 1.17 8.17
N HIS A 27 12.67 0.23 7.25
CA HIS A 27 13.37 -1.04 7.19
C HIS A 27 14.54 -0.99 6.18
N ASP A 28 15.64 -0.31 6.55
CA ASP A 28 16.91 -0.32 5.82
C ASP A 28 16.90 0.24 4.38
N HIS A 29 15.96 1.13 4.05
CA HIS A 29 15.87 1.73 2.71
C HIS A 29 15.81 0.69 1.57
N GLN A 30 15.03 -0.37 1.78
CA GLN A 30 14.91 -1.45 0.80
C GLN A 30 14.47 -0.96 -0.59
N SER A 31 15.09 -1.50 -1.63
CA SER A 31 14.75 -1.17 -3.03
C SER A 31 13.43 -1.82 -3.45
N GLN A 32 12.78 -1.26 -4.49
CA GLN A 32 11.54 -1.83 -5.07
C GLN A 32 11.70 -3.28 -5.47
N GLU A 33 12.85 -3.61 -6.06
CA GLU A 33 13.19 -4.95 -6.51
C GLU A 33 13.33 -5.93 -5.33
N GLN A 34 14.00 -5.52 -4.25
CA GLN A 34 14.16 -6.37 -3.06
C GLN A 34 12.82 -6.71 -2.41
N LEU A 35 11.95 -5.71 -2.25
CA LEU A 35 10.62 -5.94 -1.70
C LEU A 35 9.76 -6.76 -2.67
N ALA A 36 9.87 -6.51 -3.97
CA ALA A 36 9.14 -7.28 -4.98
C ALA A 36 9.57 -8.75 -5.02
N GLU A 37 10.86 -9.02 -4.89
CA GLU A 37 11.42 -10.37 -4.83
C GLU A 37 10.99 -11.08 -3.54
N ALA A 38 11.02 -10.39 -2.40
CA ALA A 38 10.70 -10.99 -1.12
C ALA A 38 9.19 -11.20 -0.88
N THR A 39 8.34 -10.38 -1.51
CA THR A 39 6.87 -10.46 -1.35
C THR A 39 6.17 -11.09 -2.55
N GLU A 40 6.90 -11.33 -3.65
CA GLU A 40 6.36 -11.70 -4.97
C GLU A 40 5.31 -10.71 -5.50
N LEU A 41 5.35 -9.46 -5.01
CA LEU A 41 4.44 -8.40 -5.40
C LEU A 41 5.10 -7.42 -6.37
N SER A 42 4.30 -6.87 -7.28
CA SER A 42 4.75 -5.77 -8.15
C SER A 42 4.76 -4.43 -7.40
N ILE A 43 5.76 -4.19 -6.56
CA ILE A 43 5.91 -2.94 -5.78
C ILE A 43 5.98 -1.71 -6.68
N ALA A 44 6.64 -1.80 -7.83
CA ALA A 44 6.64 -0.71 -8.82
C ALA A 44 5.23 -0.35 -9.33
N GLN A 45 4.33 -1.34 -9.47
CA GLN A 45 2.94 -1.09 -9.87
C GLN A 45 2.10 -0.50 -8.72
N LEU A 46 2.40 -0.92 -7.49
CA LEU A 46 1.78 -0.37 -6.28
C LEU A 46 2.18 1.09 -6.10
N GLU A 47 3.48 1.39 -6.11
CA GLU A 47 4.00 2.74 -5.87
C GLU A 47 3.70 3.73 -7.00
N SER A 48 3.49 3.23 -8.23
CA SER A 48 3.02 4.06 -9.34
C SER A 48 1.53 4.37 -9.29
N GLY A 49 0.77 3.77 -8.35
CA GLY A 49 -0.68 3.93 -8.24
C GLY A 49 -1.44 3.41 -9.46
N LYS A 50 -0.80 2.59 -10.31
CA LYS A 50 -1.41 2.06 -11.52
C LYS A 50 -2.53 1.09 -11.20
N ASN A 51 -2.34 0.29 -10.13
CA ASN A 51 -3.33 -0.63 -9.58
C ASN A 51 -3.59 -0.35 -8.10
N PHE A 52 -4.85 -0.52 -7.69
CA PHE A 52 -5.21 -0.46 -6.28
C PHE A 52 -4.78 -1.78 -5.60
N PRO A 53 -3.95 -1.73 -4.53
CA PRO A 53 -3.56 -2.94 -3.83
C PRO A 53 -4.77 -3.57 -3.17
N ASN A 54 -4.90 -4.90 -3.28
CA ASN A 54 -5.94 -5.62 -2.56
C ASN A 54 -5.49 -5.91 -1.11
N LEU A 55 -6.43 -6.31 -0.25
CA LEU A 55 -6.14 -6.66 1.15
C LEU A 55 -5.09 -7.78 1.27
N THR A 56 -5.03 -8.70 0.31
CA THR A 56 -4.00 -9.76 0.28
C THR A 56 -2.60 -9.18 0.10
N THR A 57 -2.42 -8.26 -0.85
CA THR A 57 -1.16 -7.52 -1.08
C THR A 57 -0.73 -6.80 0.20
N ILE A 58 -1.65 -6.10 0.85
CA ILE A 58 -1.36 -5.39 2.10
C ILE A 58 -1.00 -6.40 3.21
N SER A 59 -1.71 -7.52 3.33
CA SER A 59 -1.42 -8.57 4.30
C SER A 59 -0.03 -9.19 4.11
N ILE A 60 0.40 -9.43 2.87
CA ILE A 60 1.75 -9.93 2.56
C ILE A 60 2.80 -8.91 2.99
N ILE A 61 2.61 -7.63 2.66
CA ILE A 61 3.49 -6.54 3.10
C ILE A 61 3.57 -6.48 4.63
N CYS A 62 2.43 -6.59 5.31
CA CYS A 62 2.36 -6.59 6.77
C CYS A 62 3.14 -7.77 7.36
N LYS A 63 2.97 -8.98 6.81
CA LYS A 63 3.74 -10.17 7.21
C LYS A 63 5.24 -9.99 6.98
N PHE A 64 5.63 -9.41 5.86
CA PHE A 64 7.03 -9.17 5.52
C PHE A 64 7.70 -8.20 6.51
N TYR A 65 7.03 -7.11 6.87
CA TYR A 65 7.53 -6.16 7.87
C TYR A 65 7.24 -6.57 9.32
N ASN A 66 6.63 -7.74 9.54
CA ASN A 66 6.21 -8.23 10.85
C ASN A 66 5.34 -7.23 11.64
N ILE A 67 4.44 -6.53 10.93
CA ILE A 67 3.45 -5.60 11.49
C ILE A 67 2.04 -6.17 11.31
N THR A 68 1.10 -5.66 12.09
CA THR A 68 -0.32 -5.97 11.88
C THR A 68 -0.96 -5.07 10.82
N LEU A 69 -2.09 -5.52 10.24
CA LEU A 69 -2.92 -4.64 9.39
C LEU A 69 -3.37 -3.39 10.15
N GLY A 70 -3.62 -3.51 11.46
CA GLY A 70 -3.95 -2.38 12.32
C GLY A 70 -2.83 -1.35 12.34
N GLU A 71 -1.58 -1.75 12.53
CA GLU A 71 -0.41 -0.85 12.51
C GLU A 71 -0.10 -0.28 11.12
N PHE A 72 -0.45 -1.02 10.07
CA PHE A 72 -0.39 -0.51 8.71
C PHE A 72 -1.35 0.68 8.54
N PHE A 73 -2.60 0.54 8.99
CA PHE A 73 -3.63 1.58 8.85
C PHE A 73 -3.69 2.59 10.01
N ALA A 74 -2.99 2.36 11.12
CA ALA A 74 -3.02 3.22 12.32
C ALA A 74 -2.74 4.72 12.05
N PRO A 75 -1.75 5.11 11.22
CA PRO A 75 -1.53 6.53 10.90
C PRO A 75 -2.50 7.07 9.83
N LEU A 76 -3.40 6.23 9.30
CA LEU A 76 -4.26 6.55 8.17
C LEU A 76 -5.66 6.92 8.69
N ASP A 77 -5.83 8.18 9.09
CA ASP A 77 -7.14 8.74 9.46
C ASP A 77 -7.89 9.17 8.18
N TYR A 78 -8.51 8.20 7.50
CA TYR A 78 -9.30 8.42 6.29
C TYR A 78 -10.46 7.40 6.16
N PRO A 79 -11.65 7.81 5.70
CA PRO A 79 -12.06 9.20 5.48
C PRO A 79 -12.10 9.98 6.79
N THR A 80 -11.77 11.27 6.73
CA THR A 80 -11.87 12.15 7.90
C THR A 80 -13.30 12.14 8.42
N LYS A 81 -13.48 12.10 9.73
CA LYS A 81 -14.81 12.22 10.34
C LYS A 81 -15.40 13.58 9.99
N ASP A 82 -16.60 13.60 9.43
CA ASP A 82 -17.43 14.80 9.38
C ASP A 82 -17.71 15.22 10.83
N ASN A 83 -17.29 16.43 11.20
CA ASN A 83 -17.56 17.05 12.51
C ASN A 83 -18.91 17.75 12.48
#